data_AF-Q0CT89-F1
#
_entry.id   AF-Q0CT89-F1
#
_cell.length_a   1.000
_cell.length_b   1.000
_cell.length_c   1.000
_cell.angle_alpha   90.00
_cell.angle_beta   90.00
_cell.angle_gamma   90.00
#
_symmetry.space_group_name_H-M   'P 1'
#
loop_
_entity.id
_entity.type
_entity.pdbx_description
1 polymer ?
#
loop_
_entity_poly.entity_id
_entity_poly.type
_entity_poly.pdbx_seq_one_letter_code
_entity_poly.pdbx_strand_id
1 'polypeptide(L)'
;MSYKIASDAALSPPNGPAMVAFMEQFYATSDTESQHEQYLANFTPDATLIMGPKSATGSEEILALRHGLWTHVAARAHFPARIYFGGKNELMLYGTVKYRLRADPSNEVERAPLLGCFRG
;
A
#
# COMPACT_ATOMS: atom_id res chain seq x y z
N MET A 1 -4.64 -12.90 -2.79
CA MET A 1 -5.28 -12.86 -1.45
C MET A 1 -6.48 -11.95 -1.51
N SER A 2 -7.55 -12.25 -0.78
CA SER A 2 -8.64 -11.29 -0.52
C SER A 2 -8.35 -10.56 0.78
N TYR A 3 -8.30 -9.24 0.74
CA TYR A 3 -8.16 -8.41 1.94
C TYR A 3 -9.56 -8.12 2.49
N LYS A 4 -9.66 -8.03 3.81
CA LYS A 4 -10.87 -7.54 4.48
C LYS A 4 -10.43 -6.56 5.54
N ILE A 5 -10.57 -5.27 5.24
CA ILE A 5 -10.04 -4.21 6.11
C ILE A 5 -11.18 -3.68 6.98
N ALA A 6 -10.98 -3.65 8.30
CA ALA A 6 -12.00 -3.11 9.20
C ALA A 6 -12.09 -1.59 9.04
N SER A 7 -13.29 -1.04 9.14
CA SER A 7 -13.53 0.40 9.23
C SER A 7 -14.76 0.65 10.10
N ASP A 8 -14.96 1.89 10.54
CA ASP A 8 -16.17 2.29 11.25
C ASP A 8 -17.15 2.92 10.25
N ALA A 9 -18.29 2.27 10.04
CA ALA A 9 -19.33 2.73 9.12
C ALA A 9 -19.98 4.05 9.59
N ALA A 10 -20.04 4.32 10.90
CA ALA A 10 -20.61 5.56 11.43
C ALA A 10 -19.70 6.77 11.18
N LEU A 11 -18.39 6.53 11.00
CA LEU A 11 -17.39 7.55 10.68
C LEU A 11 -17.03 7.56 9.18
N SER A 12 -17.67 6.71 8.38
CA SER A 12 -17.42 6.60 6.95
C SER A 12 -17.98 7.79 6.19
N PRO A 13 -17.20 8.45 5.30
CA PRO A 13 -17.76 9.40 4.35
C PRO A 13 -18.67 8.66 3.35
N PRO A 14 -19.48 9.38 2.55
CA PRO A 14 -20.38 8.76 1.56
C PRO A 14 -19.69 7.80 0.59
N ASN A 15 -18.43 8.05 0.24
CA ASN A 15 -17.60 7.21 -0.63
C ASN A 15 -16.71 6.21 0.14
N GLY A 16 -16.84 6.08 1.46
CA GLY A 16 -15.98 5.21 2.27
C GLY A 16 -16.01 3.73 1.87
N PRO A 17 -17.14 3.12 1.46
CA PRO A 17 -17.13 1.76 0.91
C PRO A 17 -16.23 1.61 -0.33
N ALA A 18 -16.22 2.62 -1.21
CA ALA A 18 -15.34 2.64 -2.38
C ALA A 18 -13.87 2.81 -1.98
N MET A 19 -13.58 3.62 -0.96
CA MET A 19 -12.23 3.77 -0.41
C MET A 19 -11.71 2.46 0.19
N VAL A 20 -12.54 1.73 0.93
CA VAL A 20 -12.17 0.41 1.49
C VAL A 20 -11.87 -0.58 0.37
N ALA A 21 -12.77 -0.70 -0.62
CA ALA A 21 -12.57 -1.59 -1.75
C ALA A 21 -11.31 -1.25 -2.57
N PHE A 22 -11.04 0.05 -2.76
CA PHE A 22 -9.80 0.52 -3.37
C PHE A 22 -8.58 0.07 -2.57
N MET A 23 -8.56 0.25 -1.25
CA MET A 23 -7.42 -0.16 -0.42
C MET A 23 -7.19 -1.68 -0.46
N GLU A 24 -8.25 -2.49 -0.48
CA GLU A 24 -8.16 -3.94 -0.60
C GLU A 24 -7.52 -4.36 -1.95
N GLN A 25 -7.95 -3.73 -3.04
CA GLN A 25 -7.37 -3.94 -4.37
C GLN A 25 -5.92 -3.43 -4.44
N PHE A 26 -5.65 -2.26 -3.88
CA PHE A 26 -4.33 -1.64 -3.85
C PHE A 26 -3.30 -2.55 -3.20
N TYR A 27 -3.62 -3.15 -2.05
CA TYR A 27 -2.69 -4.08 -1.38
C TYR A 27 -2.54 -5.42 -2.10
N ALA A 28 -3.60 -5.92 -2.75
CA ALA A 28 -3.51 -7.11 -3.60
C ALA A 28 -2.53 -6.91 -4.76
N THR A 29 -2.62 -5.77 -5.43
CA THR A 29 -1.68 -5.37 -6.48
C THR A 29 -0.30 -5.09 -5.89
N SER A 30 -0.23 -4.45 -4.72
CA SER A 30 1.04 -4.15 -4.07
C SER A 30 1.84 -5.41 -3.79
N ASP A 31 1.23 -6.50 -3.33
CA ASP A 31 1.92 -7.76 -3.02
C ASP A 31 2.37 -8.57 -4.24
N THR A 32 2.06 -8.13 -5.46
CA THR A 32 2.41 -8.85 -6.68
C THR A 32 3.55 -8.16 -7.44
N GLU A 33 4.70 -8.85 -7.60
CA GLU A 33 5.89 -8.32 -8.28
C GLU A 33 5.58 -7.93 -9.73
N SER A 34 4.96 -8.83 -10.49
CA SER A 34 4.68 -8.61 -11.93
C SER A 34 3.67 -7.51 -12.23
N GLN A 35 2.99 -6.94 -11.23
CA GLN A 35 1.95 -5.91 -11.42
C GLN A 35 2.48 -4.48 -11.26
N HIS A 36 3.60 -4.14 -11.91
CA HIS A 36 4.19 -2.79 -11.81
C HIS A 36 3.28 -1.71 -12.39
N GLU A 37 2.73 -1.93 -13.58
CA GLU A 37 1.86 -0.97 -14.26
C GLU A 37 0.50 -0.82 -13.57
N GLN A 38 -0.10 -1.92 -13.11
CA GLN A 38 -1.35 -1.84 -12.33
C GLN A 38 -1.13 -1.14 -10.99
N TYR A 39 0.05 -1.30 -10.39
CA TYR A 39 0.39 -0.56 -9.17
C TYR A 39 0.44 0.94 -9.46
N LEU A 40 1.12 1.36 -10.54
CA LEU A 40 1.20 2.75 -10.97
C LEU A 40 -0.17 3.36 -11.28
N ALA A 41 -1.08 2.58 -11.88
CA ALA A 41 -2.44 3.03 -12.22
C ALA A 41 -3.31 3.42 -11.00
N ASN A 42 -2.88 3.11 -9.77
CA ASN A 42 -3.56 3.55 -8.54
C ASN A 42 -3.19 4.98 -8.12
N PHE A 43 -2.27 5.64 -8.83
CA PHE A 43 -1.78 6.98 -8.51
C PHE A 43 -2.22 7.99 -9.57
N THR A 44 -2.48 9.23 -9.16
CA THR A 44 -2.60 10.34 -10.11
C THR A 44 -1.24 10.64 -10.76
N PRO A 45 -1.20 11.24 -11.96
CA PRO A 45 0.06 11.53 -12.66
C PRO A 45 1.05 12.41 -11.87
N ASP A 46 0.54 13.19 -10.92
CA ASP A 46 1.26 14.11 -10.04
C ASP A 46 1.35 13.64 -8.58
N ALA A 47 0.95 12.38 -8.30
CA ALA A 47 0.94 11.85 -6.94
C ALA A 47 2.32 11.88 -6.31
N THR A 48 2.35 12.01 -4.99
CA THR A 48 3.58 11.87 -4.20
C THR A 48 3.47 10.64 -3.30
N LEU A 49 4.41 9.70 -3.48
CA LEU A 49 4.53 8.50 -2.66
C LEU A 49 5.71 8.66 -1.69
N ILE A 50 5.44 8.54 -0.40
CA ILE A 50 6.45 8.60 0.66
C ILE A 50 6.46 7.26 1.41
N MET A 51 7.62 6.63 1.50
CA MET A 51 7.85 5.35 2.19
C MET A 51 9.10 5.45 3.07
N GLY A 52 8.89 5.81 4.34
CA GLY A 52 9.99 6.08 5.27
C GLY A 52 10.89 7.21 4.74
N PRO A 53 12.20 6.99 4.54
CA PRO A 53 13.10 8.01 4.01
C PRO A 53 13.04 8.17 2.48
N LYS A 54 12.33 7.29 1.76
CA LYS A 54 12.21 7.34 0.29
C LYS A 54 10.98 8.14 -0.11
N SER A 55 11.10 8.99 -1.12
CA SER A 55 10.00 9.69 -1.76
C SER A 55 10.09 9.59 -3.27
N ALA A 56 8.94 9.65 -3.95
CA ALA A 56 8.82 9.74 -5.40
C ALA A 56 7.63 10.62 -5.76
N THR A 57 7.80 11.51 -6.73
CA THR A 57 6.76 12.42 -7.22
C THR A 57 6.52 12.20 -8.71
N GLY A 58 5.25 11.98 -9.05
CA GLY A 58 4.80 11.71 -10.41
C GLY A 58 5.06 10.28 -10.89
N SER A 59 4.44 9.94 -12.03
CA SER A 59 4.37 8.55 -12.49
C SER A 59 5.74 7.89 -12.72
N GLU A 60 6.68 8.63 -13.30
CA GLU A 60 8.01 8.10 -13.65
C GLU A 60 8.80 7.70 -12.39
N GLU A 61 8.87 8.58 -11.39
CA GLU A 61 9.59 8.30 -10.14
C GLU A 61 8.89 7.21 -9.33
N ILE A 62 7.56 7.16 -9.32
CA ILE A 62 6.80 6.11 -8.62
C ILE A 62 7.08 4.74 -9.25
N LEU A 63 7.09 4.66 -10.59
CA LEU A 63 7.40 3.41 -11.30
C LEU A 63 8.84 2.96 -11.04
N ALA A 64 9.81 3.89 -11.11
CA ALA A 64 11.21 3.61 -10.81
C ALA A 64 11.38 3.12 -9.36
N LEU A 65 10.76 3.79 -8.38
CA LEU A 65 10.76 3.37 -6.98
C LEU A 65 10.12 1.98 -6.81
N ARG A 66 9.01 1.70 -7.49
CA ARG A 66 8.34 0.40 -7.47
C ARG A 66 9.25 -0.72 -7.98
N HIS A 67 9.92 -0.54 -9.10
CA HIS A 67 10.90 -1.51 -9.60
C HIS A 67 12.05 -1.69 -8.61
N GLY A 68 12.61 -0.59 -8.09
CA GLY A 68 13.70 -0.60 -7.12
C GLY A 68 13.35 -1.28 -5.79
N LEU A 69 12.08 -1.38 -5.40
CA LEU A 69 11.70 -2.18 -4.24
C LEU A 69 11.81 -3.69 -4.50
N TRP A 70 11.38 -4.14 -5.68
CA TRP A 70 11.34 -5.56 -6.04
C TRP A 70 12.71 -6.17 -6.39
N THR A 71 13.72 -5.33 -6.66
CA THR A 71 15.12 -5.79 -6.72
C THR A 71 15.64 -6.29 -5.37
N HIS A 72 15.04 -5.85 -4.26
CA HIS A 72 15.47 -6.23 -2.90
C HIS A 72 14.49 -7.17 -2.20
N VAL A 73 13.19 -7.12 -2.54
CA VAL A 73 12.14 -7.94 -1.93
C VAL A 73 11.97 -9.25 -2.71
N ALA A 74 12.12 -10.38 -2.03
CA ALA A 74 11.88 -11.71 -2.59
C ALA A 74 10.40 -12.13 -2.47
N ALA A 75 9.74 -11.74 -1.39
CA ALA A 75 8.32 -11.98 -1.16
C ALA A 75 7.77 -10.90 -0.21
N ARG A 76 6.49 -10.55 -0.37
CA ARG A 76 5.79 -9.60 0.49
C ARG A 76 4.33 -9.99 0.66
N ALA A 77 3.80 -9.79 1.86
CA ALA A 77 2.39 -9.93 2.17
C ALA A 77 1.98 -8.85 3.18
N HIS A 78 1.09 -7.95 2.78
CA HIS A 78 0.48 -6.98 3.68
C HIS A 78 -0.67 -7.62 4.46
N PHE A 79 -0.88 -7.12 5.66
CA PHE A 79 -1.98 -7.45 6.58
C PHE A 79 -2.61 -6.14 7.06
N PRO A 80 -3.26 -5.37 6.16
CA PRO A 80 -4.03 -4.19 6.55
C PRO A 80 -5.15 -4.61 7.51
N ALA A 81 -5.20 -3.97 8.67
CA ALA A 81 -6.12 -4.32 9.74
C ALA A 81 -7.29 -3.34 9.83
N ARG A 82 -7.02 -2.03 9.73
CA ARG A 82 -8.03 -1.01 9.95
C ARG A 82 -7.80 0.27 9.14
N ILE A 83 -8.89 0.85 8.66
CA ILE A 83 -8.98 2.19 8.07
C ILE A 83 -9.61 3.15 9.08
N TYR A 84 -9.06 4.36 9.15
CA TYR A 84 -9.62 5.51 9.85
C TYR A 84 -9.82 6.62 8.81
N PHE A 85 -11.05 7.11 8.66
CA PHE A 85 -11.35 8.16 7.68
C PHE A 85 -10.96 9.54 8.24
N GLY A 86 -10.22 10.32 7.44
CA GLY A 86 -9.78 11.68 7.77
C GLY A 86 -10.56 12.78 7.04
N GLY A 87 -11.30 12.41 5.98
CA GLY A 87 -12.08 13.34 5.17
C GLY A 87 -12.72 12.64 3.97
N LYS A 88 -13.25 13.41 3.01
CA LYS A 88 -13.94 12.87 1.83
C LYS A 88 -13.07 11.90 1.03
N ASN A 89 -11.79 12.19 0.84
CA ASN A 89 -10.86 11.35 0.07
C ASN A 89 -9.57 11.06 0.86
N GLU A 90 -9.65 11.12 2.20
CA GLU A 90 -8.50 10.97 3.07
C GLU A 90 -8.74 9.84 4.05
N LEU A 91 -7.74 8.97 4.19
CA LEU A 91 -7.74 7.90 5.18
C LEU A 91 -6.35 7.64 5.76
N MET A 92 -6.35 7.10 6.96
CA MET A 92 -5.20 6.45 7.59
C MET A 92 -5.43 4.95 7.61
N LEU A 93 -4.37 4.19 7.34
CA LEU A 93 -4.37 2.73 7.42
C LEU A 93 -3.41 2.25 8.49
N TYR A 94 -3.89 1.32 9.32
CA TYR A 94 -3.10 0.56 10.27
C TYR A 94 -3.07 -0.92 9.90
N GLY A 95 -1.90 -1.56 10.01
CA GLY A 95 -1.75 -2.98 9.81
C GLY A 95 -0.31 -3.45 10.05
N THR A 96 0.04 -4.57 9.43
CA THR A 96 1.41 -5.08 9.40
C THR A 96 1.80 -5.52 8.00
N VAL A 97 3.09 -5.72 7.74
CA VAL A 97 3.61 -6.33 6.52
C VAL A 97 4.64 -7.38 6.88
N LYS A 98 4.59 -8.51 6.20
CA LYS A 98 5.66 -9.50 6.18
C LYS A 98 6.41 -9.39 4.87
N TYR A 99 7.73 -9.49 4.93
CA TYR A 99 8.53 -9.54 3.74
C TYR A 99 9.77 -10.40 3.95
N ARG A 100 10.30 -10.88 2.85
CA ARG A 100 11.58 -11.57 2.78
C ARG A 100 12.48 -10.82 1.82
N LEU A 101 13.72 -10.57 2.22
CA LEU A 101 14.69 -9.89 1.38
C LEU A 101 15.44 -10.91 0.53
N ARG A 102 15.82 -10.53 -0.70
CA ARG A 102 16.65 -11.37 -1.58
C ARG A 102 18.05 -11.61 -1.01
N ALA A 103 18.57 -10.62 -0.26
CA ALA A 103 19.88 -10.71 0.39
C ALA A 103 19.90 -11.69 1.58
N ASP A 104 18.73 -12.04 2.13
CA ASP A 104 18.63 -12.96 3.27
C ASP A 104 17.40 -13.88 3.09
N PRO A 105 17.53 -14.92 2.25
CA PRO A 105 16.41 -15.80 1.92
C PRO A 105 15.98 -16.71 3.09
N SER A 106 16.83 -16.86 4.10
CA SER A 106 16.56 -17.66 5.31
C SER A 106 15.77 -16.89 6.38
N ASN A 107 15.89 -15.56 6.43
CA ASN A 107 15.17 -14.74 7.39
C ASN A 107 13.92 -14.13 6.76
N GLU A 108 12.76 -14.71 7.08
CA GLU A 108 11.50 -13.98 6.98
C GLU A 108 11.53 -12.88 8.04
N VAL A 109 11.42 -11.62 7.61
CA VAL A 109 11.35 -10.52 8.58
C VAL A 109 10.01 -10.61 9.31
N GLU A 110 10.11 -10.71 10.63
CA GLU A 110 8.99 -10.63 11.57
C GLU A 110 8.15 -9.37 11.30
N ARG A 111 6.82 -9.48 11.46
CA ARG A 111 5.82 -8.50 11.02
C ARG A 111 6.21 -7.06 11.37
N ALA A 112 6.52 -6.25 10.36
CA ALA A 112 6.76 -4.83 10.54
C ALA A 112 5.42 -4.06 10.60
N PRO A 113 5.31 -2.99 11.40
CA PRO A 113 4.15 -2.11 11.38
C PRO A 113 3.94 -1.48 10.00
N LEU A 114 2.70 -1.44 9.55
CA LEU A 114 2.25 -0.72 8.37
C LEU A 114 1.36 0.44 8.83
N LEU A 115 1.85 1.66 8.67
CA LEU A 115 1.08 2.88 8.87
C LEU A 115 1.15 3.71 7.60
N GLY A 116 0.01 4.10 7.05
CA GLY A 116 -0.04 4.90 5.82
C GLY A 116 -1.14 5.96 5.87
N CYS A 117 -0.84 7.14 5.33
CA CYS A 117 -1.81 8.19 5.05
C CYS A 117 -2.05 8.24 3.55
N PHE A 118 -3.32 8.26 3.13
CA PHE A 118 -3.72 8.29 1.74
C PHE A 118 -4.65 9.47 1.51
N ARG A 119 -4.40 10.23 0.45
CA ARG A 119 -5.17 11.41 0.04
C ARG A 119 -5.34 11.37 -1.48
N GLY A 120 -6.50 11.80 -1.96
CA GLY A 120 -6.81 11.91 -3.39
C GLY A 120 -7.90 12.93 -3.70
#